data_AF-A0A7C4VCS5-F1
#
_entry.id   AF-A0A7C4VCS5-F1
#
_cell.length_a   1.000
_cell.length_b   1.000
_cell.length_c   1.000
_cell.angle_alpha   90.00
_cell.angle_beta   90.00
_cell.angle_gamma   90.00
#
_symmetry.space_group_name_H-M   'P 1'
#
loop_
_entity.id
_entity.type
_entity.pdbx_description
1 polymer ?
#
loop_
_entity_poly.entity_id
_entity_poly.type
_entity_poly.pdbx_seq_one_letter_code
_entity_poly.pdbx_strand_id
1 'polypeptide(L)' 'MDAKEALRAFLDDPDPVALADLAQELEEWPPAGRLVQLAGRAVYLEDERLAQLLDEAVREARRLLEAGA' A
#
# COMPACT_ATOMS: atom_id res chain seq x y z
N MET A 1 12.94 -8.13 2.59
CA MET A 1 12.39 -7.96 1.23
C MET A 1 12.80 -6.58 0.74
N ASP A 2 13.10 -6.41 -0.55
CA ASP A 2 13.35 -5.07 -1.12
C ASP A 2 12.03 -4.29 -1.19
N ALA A 3 12.06 -2.96 -0.99
CA ALA A 3 10.85 -2.14 -1.03
C ALA A 3 10.11 -2.27 -2.37
N LYS A 4 10.87 -2.39 -3.47
CA LYS A 4 10.30 -2.65 -4.80
C LYS A 4 9.61 -4.00 -4.90
N GLU A 5 10.12 -5.02 -4.22
CA GLU A 5 9.56 -6.37 -4.23
C GLU A 5 8.24 -6.40 -3.44
N ALA A 6 8.20 -5.74 -2.28
CA ALA A 6 6.99 -5.56 -1.48
C ALA A 6 5.90 -4.81 -2.26
N LEU A 7 6.26 -3.69 -2.90
CA LEU A 7 5.33 -2.92 -3.73
C LEU A 7 4.78 -3.74 -4.90
N ARG A 8 5.59 -4.60 -5.54
CA ARG A 8 5.13 -5.47 -6.63
C ARG A 8 4.20 -6.56 -6.13
N ALA A 9 4.53 -7.20 -5.00
CA ALA A 9 3.69 -8.23 -4.41
C ALA A 9 2.28 -7.70 -4.09
N PHE A 10 2.19 -6.50 -3.51
CA PHE A 10 0.90 -5.83 -3.29
C PHE A 10 0.14 -5.50 -4.58
N LEU A 11 0.85 -5.09 -5.64
CA LEU A 11 0.20 -4.76 -6.92
C LEU A 11 -0.32 -5.98 -7.68
N ASP A 12 0.24 -7.16 -7.44
CA ASP A 12 -0.20 -8.41 -8.08
C ASP A 12 -1.54 -8.90 -7.50
N ASP A 13 -1.76 -8.74 -6.19
CA ASP A 13 -3.02 -9.10 -5.52
C ASP A 13 -3.39 -8.07 -4.44
N PRO A 14 -3.97 -6.91 -4.84
CA PRO A 14 -4.23 -5.82 -3.92
C PRO A 14 -5.48 -6.09 -3.08
N ASP A 15 -5.27 -6.38 -1.81
CA ASP A 15 -6.33 -6.49 -0.80
C ASP A 15 -5.96 -5.77 0.52
N PRO A 16 -6.89 -5.64 1.48
CA PRO A 16 -6.62 -4.94 2.74
C PRO A 16 -5.54 -5.58 3.60
N VAL A 17 -5.37 -6.90 3.53
CA VAL A 17 -4.35 -7.65 4.28
C VAL A 17 -2.98 -7.39 3.65
N ALA A 18 -2.87 -7.52 2.33
CA ALA A 18 -1.67 -7.20 1.58
C ALA A 18 -1.23 -5.73 1.77
N LEU A 19 -2.17 -4.79 1.88
CA LEU A 19 -1.87 -3.40 2.21
C LEU A 19 -1.34 -3.23 3.65
N ALA A 20 -1.87 -3.99 4.61
CA ALA A 20 -1.39 -3.97 5.99
C ALA A 20 0.03 -4.56 6.11
N ASP A 21 0.28 -5.69 5.45
CA ASP A 21 1.60 -6.33 5.39
C ASP A 21 2.61 -5.40 4.72
N LEU A 22 2.25 -4.79 3.57
CA LEU A 22 3.08 -3.80 2.88
C LEU A 22 3.42 -2.61 3.79
N ALA A 23 2.45 -2.10 4.53
CA ALA A 23 2.66 -0.98 5.45
C ALA A 23 3.62 -1.34 6.59
N GLN A 24 3.53 -2.57 7.11
CA GLN A 24 4.45 -3.06 8.15
C GLN A 24 5.87 -3.19 7.62
N GLU A 25 6.04 -3.77 6.42
CA GLU A 25 7.36 -3.96 5.82
C GLU A 25 8.03 -2.65 5.43
N LEU A 26 7.24 -1.64 5.08
CA LEU A 26 7.72 -0.33 4.66
C LEU A 26 7.62 0.74 5.75
N GLU A 27 7.34 0.37 7.00
CA GLU A 27 7.12 1.31 8.11
C GLU A 27 8.32 2.25 8.31
N GLU A 28 9.54 1.71 8.20
CA GLU A 28 10.77 2.48 8.35
C GLU A 28 11.21 3.19 7.06
N TRP A 29 10.50 3.00 5.94
CA TRP A 29 10.84 3.58 4.65
C TRP A 29 10.05 4.88 4.41
N PRO A 30 10.68 6.06 4.54
CA PRO A 30 9.95 7.34 4.55
C PRO A 30 9.04 7.61 3.34
N PRO A 31 9.39 7.20 2.10
CA PRO A 31 8.51 7.36 0.94
C PRO A 31 7.16 6.63 1.06
N ALA A 32 7.08 5.55 1.83
CA ALA A 32 5.84 4.78 2.01
C ALA A 32 4.89 5.34 3.06
N GLY A 33 5.18 6.49 3.68
CA GLY A 33 4.33 7.05 4.74
C GLY A 33 2.85 7.20 4.36
N ARG A 34 2.55 7.46 3.08
CA ARG A 34 1.16 7.50 2.59
C ARG A 34 0.52 6.11 2.58
N LEU A 35 1.24 5.06 2.17
CA LEU A 35 0.73 3.69 2.20
C LEU A 35 0.45 3.23 3.62
N VAL A 36 1.33 3.56 4.57
CA VAL A 36 1.12 3.29 6.01
C VAL A 36 -0.16 3.97 6.50
N GLN A 37 -0.38 5.23 6.11
CA GLN A 37 -1.58 5.97 6.49
C GLN A 37 -2.86 5.39 5.86
N LEU A 38 -2.79 4.90 4.62
CA LEU A 38 -3.92 4.24 3.95
C LEU A 38 -4.24 2.90 4.61
N ALA A 39 -3.23 2.09 4.95
CA ALA A 39 -3.41 0.83 5.68
C ALA A 39 -4.12 1.05 7.02
N GLY A 40 -3.68 2.05 7.80
CA GLY A 40 -4.32 2.39 9.08
C GLY A 40 -5.78 2.83 8.93
N ARG A 41 -6.16 3.45 7.80
CA ARG A 41 -7.55 3.82 7.50
C ARG A 41 -8.39 2.64 7.03
N ALA A 42 -7.80 1.69 6.31
CA ALA A 42 -8.49 0.53 5.75
C ALA A 42 -9.22 -0.29 6.82
N VAL A 43 -8.64 -0.39 8.02
CA VAL A 43 -9.22 -1.10 9.19
C VAL A 43 -10.61 -0.60 9.59
N TYR A 44 -10.96 0.63 9.25
CA TYR A 44 -12.24 1.27 9.61
C TYR A 44 -13.22 1.39 8.44
N LEU A 45 -12.88 0.83 7.26
CA LEU A 45 -13.68 0.96 6.06
C LEU A 45 -14.19 -0.40 5.58
N GLU A 46 -15.36 -0.36 4.95
CA GLU A 46 -16.01 -1.52 4.32
C GLU A 46 -16.56 -1.11 2.95
N ASP A 47 -17.00 -2.10 2.18
CA ASP A 47 -17.67 -1.94 0.89
C ASP A 47 -16.91 -1.03 -0.11
N GLU A 48 -17.62 -0.12 -0.76
CA GLU A 48 -17.10 0.78 -1.80
C GLU A 48 -16.02 1.73 -1.28
N ARG A 49 -16.06 2.09 0.01
CA ARG A 49 -15.06 2.99 0.60
C ARG A 49 -13.71 2.29 0.74
N LEU A 50 -13.74 1.01 1.09
CA LEU A 50 -12.54 0.19 1.15
C LEU A 50 -11.98 -0.03 -0.26
N ALA A 51 -12.83 -0.31 -1.25
CA ALA A 51 -12.41 -0.44 -2.65
C ALA A 51 -11.74 0.84 -3.18
N GLN A 52 -12.32 2.02 -2.92
CA GLN A 52 -11.72 3.31 -3.30
C GLN A 52 -10.38 3.55 -2.61
N LEU A 53 -10.25 3.16 -1.34
CA LEU A 53 -8.99 3.28 -0.62
C LEU A 53 -7.91 2.35 -1.19
N LEU A 54 -8.27 1.13 -1.57
CA LEU A 54 -7.35 0.20 -2.24
C LEU A 54 -6.89 0.75 -3.59
N ASP A 55 -7.78 1.35 -4.37
CA ASP A 55 -7.41 2.04 -5.61
C ASP A 55 -6.40 3.17 -5.37
N GLU A 56 -6.57 3.95 -4.30
CA GLU A 56 -5.59 4.96 -3.90
C GLU A 56 -4.24 4.35 -3.51
N ALA A 57 -4.25 3.24 -2.77
CA ALA A 57 -3.03 2.53 -2.37
C ALA A 57 -2.28 1.97 -3.59
N VAL A 58 -3.00 1.36 -4.54
CA VAL A 58 -2.43 0.86 -5.80
C VAL A 58 -1.77 1.99 -6.60
N ARG A 59 -2.42 3.16 -6.69
CA ARG A 59 -1.85 4.32 -7.40
C ARG A 59 -0.59 4.83 -6.71
N GLU A 60 -0.59 4.92 -5.40
CA GLU A 60 0.60 5.38 -4.66
C GLU A 60 1.75 4.36 -4.77
N ALA A 61 1.45 3.06 -4.69
CA ALA A 61 2.46 2.01 -4.87
C ALA A 61 3.11 2.07 -6.26
N ARG A 62 2.33 2.28 -7.33
CA ARG A 62 2.85 2.49 -8.69
C ARG A 62 3.72 3.74 -8.78
N ARG A 63 3.25 4.85 -8.20
CA ARG A 63 4.01 6.10 -8.17
C ARG A 63 5.38 5.92 -7.51
N LEU A 64 5.43 5.19 -6.39
CA LEU A 64 6.70 4.92 -5.69
C LEU A 64 7.65 4.09 -6.56
N LEU A 65 7.15 3.05 -7.23
CA LEU A 65 7.95 2.26 -8.17
C LEU A 65 8.50 3.11 -9.33
N GLU A 66 7.68 3.98 -9.90
CA GLU A 66 8.08 4.90 -10.99
C GLU A 66 9.10 5.95 -10.53
N ALA A 67 8.99 6.41 -9.28
CA ALA A 67 9.93 7.35 -8.67
C ALA A 67 11.30 6.74 -8.35
N GLY A 68 11.47 5.42 -8.55
CA GLY A 68 12.74 4.72 -8.37
C GLY A 68 13.02 4.25 -6.95
N ALA A 69 11.96 4.04 -6.15
CA ALA A 69 11.98 3.42 -4.83
C ALA A 69 13.10 2.40 -4.62
#